data_AF-X0RTL1-F1
#
_entry.id   AF-X0RTL1-F1
#
_cell.length_a   1.000
_cell.length_b   1.000
_cell.length_c   1.000
_cell.angle_alpha   90.00
_cell.angle_beta   90.00
_cell.angle_gamma   90.00
#
_symmetry.space_group_name_H-M   'P 1'
#
loop_
_entity.id
_entity.type
_entity.pdbx_description
1 polymer ?
#
loop_
_entity_poly.entity_id
_entity_poly.type
_entity_poly.pdbx_seq_one_letter_code
_entity_poly.pdbx_strand_id
1 'polypeptide(L)'
;MHFALDNDDGARTRHYNAADIILVGVSRSGKTPTSLYLALQFGIRAANYPLTEDDLYDNQLPKALREHKDKLFGLLIDTDRLVKIRQERRAGSRYSSYQQCQQEQRAIQGIYITHGIPSLDVSEMSVEEIATRILQMTGLKRRIG
;
A
#
# COMPACT_ATOMS: atom_id res chain seq x y z
N MET A 1 7.47 -16.43 0.70
CA MET A 1 8.68 -15.59 0.76
C MET A 1 9.05 -15.00 -0.60
N HIS A 2 9.48 -15.79 -1.59
CA HIS A 2 9.92 -15.29 -2.91
C HIS A 2 8.93 -14.28 -3.54
N PHE A 3 7.64 -14.59 -3.56
CA PHE A 3 6.63 -13.73 -4.20
C PHE A 3 6.59 -12.28 -3.67
N ALA A 4 6.69 -12.04 -2.37
CA ALA A 4 6.59 -10.67 -1.83
C ALA A 4 7.87 -9.86 -2.10
N LEU A 5 9.04 -10.52 -2.03
CA LEU A 5 10.33 -9.89 -2.34
C LEU A 5 10.45 -9.58 -3.84
N ASP A 6 9.97 -10.47 -4.70
CA ASP A 6 10.01 -10.29 -6.15
C ASP A 6 9.05 -9.18 -6.66
N ASN A 7 8.15 -8.68 -5.81
CA ASN A 7 7.06 -7.75 -6.17
C ASN A 7 7.01 -6.48 -5.31
N ASP A 8 8.10 -6.14 -4.61
CA ASP A 8 8.15 -4.95 -3.75
C ASP A 8 8.17 -3.63 -4.54
N ASP A 9 8.78 -3.63 -5.73
CA ASP A 9 9.02 -2.41 -6.53
C ASP A 9 7.93 -2.11 -7.58
N GLY A 10 6.83 -2.89 -7.65
CA GLY A 10 5.75 -2.72 -8.63
C GLY A 10 6.15 -2.93 -10.10
N ALA A 11 7.43 -3.18 -10.39
CA ALA A 11 8.02 -3.25 -11.73
C ALA A 11 7.58 -4.47 -12.57
N ARG A 12 6.87 -5.45 -11.96
CA ARG A 12 6.46 -6.69 -12.63
C ARG A 12 4.98 -6.98 -12.40
N THR A 13 4.13 -6.17 -13.04
CA THR A 13 2.66 -6.34 -13.06
C THR A 13 2.20 -7.74 -13.45
N ARG A 14 3.02 -8.52 -14.17
CA ARG A 14 2.76 -9.93 -14.53
C ARG A 14 2.47 -10.84 -13.33
N HIS A 15 2.89 -10.49 -12.12
CA HIS A 15 2.66 -11.29 -10.93
C HIS A 15 1.36 -10.97 -10.18
N TYR A 16 0.66 -9.87 -10.49
CA TYR A 16 -0.59 -9.48 -9.82
C TYR A 16 -1.72 -10.49 -10.03
N ASN A 17 -1.69 -11.24 -11.13
CA ASN A 17 -2.57 -12.39 -11.35
C ASN A 17 -2.46 -13.45 -10.25
N ALA A 18 -1.27 -13.70 -9.72
CA ALA A 18 -1.02 -14.70 -8.68
C ALA A 18 -1.05 -14.12 -7.25
N ALA A 19 -1.21 -12.80 -7.10
CA ALA A 19 -1.36 -12.15 -5.80
C ALA A 19 -2.71 -12.49 -5.18
N ASP A 20 -2.70 -12.69 -3.86
CA ASP A 20 -3.91 -12.77 -3.03
C ASP A 20 -4.38 -11.38 -2.61
N ILE A 21 -3.44 -10.44 -2.48
CA ILE A 21 -3.69 -9.04 -2.13
C ILE A 21 -2.61 -8.14 -2.75
N ILE A 22 -3.00 -6.93 -3.14
CA ILE A 22 -2.10 -5.90 -3.65
C ILE A 22 -2.23 -4.69 -2.73
N LEU A 23 -1.19 -4.42 -1.94
CA LEU A 23 -1.15 -3.25 -1.08
C LEU A 23 -0.83 -2.01 -1.91
N VAL A 24 -1.73 -1.03 -1.85
CA VAL A 24 -1.58 0.26 -2.52
C VAL A 24 -1.43 1.37 -1.49
N GLY A 25 -0.68 2.42 -1.83
CA GLY A 25 -0.32 3.45 -0.87
C GLY A 25 0.80 4.34 -1.38
N VAL A 26 0.93 5.54 -0.82
CA VAL A 26 2.08 6.43 -1.11
C VAL A 26 3.39 5.82 -0.62
N SER A 27 4.52 6.30 -1.14
CA SER A 27 5.84 5.89 -0.60
C SER A 27 5.93 6.18 0.90
N ARG A 28 6.44 5.21 1.68
CA ARG A 28 6.55 5.21 3.15
C ARG A 28 5.25 5.00 3.94
N SER A 29 4.17 4.52 3.32
CA SER A 29 2.94 4.11 4.01
C SER A 29 2.99 2.74 4.72
N GLY A 30 4.15 2.06 4.77
CA GLY A 30 4.29 0.75 5.43
C GLY A 30 4.02 -0.49 4.57
N LYS A 31 3.80 -0.36 3.25
CA LYS A 31 3.51 -1.49 2.34
C LYS A 31 4.51 -2.66 2.45
N THR A 32 5.79 -2.41 2.25
CA THR A 32 6.86 -3.44 2.24
C THR A 32 6.93 -4.26 3.54
N PRO A 33 7.04 -3.65 4.74
CA PRO A 33 7.06 -4.46 5.96
C PRO A 33 5.75 -5.24 6.17
N THR A 34 4.60 -4.66 5.81
CA THR A 34 3.30 -5.36 5.89
C THR A 34 3.21 -6.53 4.90
N SER A 35 3.60 -6.37 3.63
CA SER A 35 3.54 -7.43 2.63
C SER A 35 4.48 -8.59 2.98
N LEU A 36 5.68 -8.28 3.50
CA LEU A 36 6.62 -9.29 3.98
C LEU A 36 6.05 -10.04 5.18
N TYR A 37 5.46 -9.35 6.14
CA TYR A 37 4.86 -10.00 7.30
C TYR A 37 3.67 -10.89 6.91
N LEU A 38 2.78 -10.40 6.03
CA LEU A 38 1.68 -11.18 5.45
C LEU A 38 2.19 -12.47 4.78
N ALA A 39 3.28 -12.38 4.03
CA ALA A 39 3.86 -13.52 3.34
C ALA A 39 4.55 -14.50 4.28
N LEU A 40 5.28 -14.02 5.29
CA LEU A 40 6.08 -14.86 6.19
C LEU A 40 5.24 -15.52 7.29
N GLN A 41 4.28 -14.78 7.87
CA GLN A 41 3.52 -15.25 9.03
C GLN A 41 2.17 -15.86 8.66
N PHE A 42 1.66 -15.55 7.47
CA PHE A 42 0.32 -16.00 7.05
C PHE A 42 0.32 -16.70 5.69
N GLY A 43 1.46 -16.77 4.99
CA GLY A 43 1.57 -17.46 3.69
C GLY A 43 0.79 -16.76 2.57
N ILE A 44 0.46 -15.48 2.76
CA ILE A 44 -0.30 -14.67 1.81
C ILE A 44 0.63 -14.16 0.71
N ARG A 45 0.22 -14.31 -0.55
CA ARG A 45 0.92 -13.75 -1.72
C ARG A 45 0.58 -12.27 -1.84
N ALA A 46 1.20 -11.46 -0.98
CA ALA A 46 1.08 -10.01 -1.02
C ALA A 46 2.02 -9.41 -2.08
N ALA A 47 1.52 -8.45 -2.84
CA ALA A 47 2.30 -7.61 -3.74
C ALA A 47 2.13 -6.13 -3.38
N ASN A 48 3.05 -5.27 -3.83
CA ASN A 48 2.99 -3.83 -3.58
C ASN A 48 2.82 -3.06 -4.90
N TYR A 49 2.00 -2.01 -4.87
CA TYR A 49 1.99 -0.97 -5.90
C TYR A 49 2.19 0.39 -5.23
N PRO A 50 3.31 1.09 -5.48
CA PRO A 50 3.50 2.45 -5.01
C PRO A 50 2.65 3.40 -5.88
N LEU A 51 1.67 4.09 -5.28
CA LEU A 51 0.99 5.18 -5.96
C LEU A 51 1.94 6.38 -5.99
N THR A 52 2.40 6.71 -7.20
CA THR A 52 3.30 7.83 -7.49
C THR A 52 2.50 9.11 -7.74
N GLU A 53 3.17 10.25 -7.83
CA GLU A 53 2.50 11.51 -8.18
C GLU A 53 1.73 11.40 -9.50
N ASP A 54 2.29 10.71 -10.50
CA ASP A 54 1.66 10.49 -11.82
C ASP A 54 0.39 9.64 -11.74
N ASP A 55 0.32 8.73 -10.77
CA ASP A 55 -0.88 7.91 -10.53
C ASP A 55 -1.98 8.67 -9.80
N LEU A 56 -1.64 9.76 -9.11
CA LEU A 56 -2.54 10.51 -8.24
C LEU A 56 -3.29 11.63 -8.98
N TYR A 57 -3.11 11.74 -10.29
CA TYR A 57 -3.88 12.65 -11.15
C TYR A 57 -5.26 12.05 -11.50
N ASP A 58 -6.27 12.92 -11.56
CA ASP A 58 -7.62 12.65 -12.09
C ASP A 58 -8.48 11.57 -11.39
N ASN A 59 -8.13 11.16 -10.16
CA ASN A 59 -8.86 10.15 -9.38
C ASN A 59 -9.07 8.81 -10.14
N GLN A 60 -8.22 8.49 -11.11
CA GLN A 60 -8.33 7.24 -11.87
C GLN A 60 -7.46 6.15 -11.26
N LEU A 61 -7.92 4.90 -11.37
CA LEU A 61 -7.06 3.75 -11.09
C LEU A 61 -5.99 3.62 -12.20
N PRO A 62 -4.70 3.50 -11.83
CA PRO A 62 -3.63 3.20 -12.77
C PRO A 62 -3.96 1.99 -13.62
N LYS A 63 -3.60 2.03 -14.91
CA LYS A 63 -3.95 0.97 -15.88
C LYS A 63 -3.55 -0.43 -15.39
N ALA A 64 -2.39 -0.54 -14.74
CA ALA A 64 -1.87 -1.78 -14.18
C ALA A 64 -2.73 -2.39 -13.05
N LEU A 65 -3.60 -1.60 -12.41
CA LEU A 65 -4.44 -2.03 -11.29
C LEU A 65 -5.89 -2.33 -11.70
N ARG A 66 -6.33 -1.87 -12.88
CA ARG A 66 -7.75 -1.96 -13.30
C ARG A 66 -8.27 -3.38 -13.34
N GLU A 67 -7.47 -4.33 -13.84
CA GLU A 67 -7.82 -5.75 -13.95
C GLU A 67 -7.72 -6.50 -12.61
N HIS A 68 -7.20 -5.87 -11.56
CA HIS A 68 -6.97 -6.48 -10.24
C HIS A 68 -7.64 -5.71 -9.11
N LYS A 69 -8.67 -4.93 -9.45
CA LYS A 69 -9.37 -4.02 -8.52
C LYS A 69 -9.88 -4.76 -7.27
N ASP A 70 -10.35 -5.98 -7.45
CA ASP A 70 -10.86 -6.88 -6.40
C ASP A 70 -9.78 -7.33 -5.39
N LYS A 71 -8.50 -7.18 -5.74
CA LYS A 71 -7.36 -7.55 -4.89
C LYS A 71 -6.73 -6.38 -4.16
N LEU A 72 -7.18 -5.15 -4.42
CA LEU A 72 -6.53 -3.95 -3.90
C LEU A 72 -6.89 -3.74 -2.43
N PHE A 73 -5.89 -3.36 -1.64
CA PHE A 73 -6.08 -2.88 -0.27
C PHE A 73 -5.21 -1.66 0.00
N GLY A 74 -5.84 -0.56 0.39
CA GLY A 74 -5.19 0.72 0.62
C GLY A 74 -4.56 0.83 2.00
N LEU A 75 -3.32 1.31 2.07
CA LEU A 75 -2.72 1.79 3.32
C LEU A 75 -2.72 3.33 3.31
N LEU A 76 -3.33 3.91 4.33
CA LEU A 76 -3.30 5.34 4.63
C LEU A 76 -2.37 5.61 5.80
N ILE A 77 -1.77 6.79 5.82
CA ILE A 77 -0.92 7.25 6.91
C ILE A 77 -1.14 8.74 7.08
N ASP A 78 -1.18 9.19 8.34
CA ASP A 78 -1.30 10.58 8.70
C ASP A 78 -0.19 11.42 8.04
N THR A 79 -0.55 12.66 7.69
CA THR A 79 0.34 13.56 6.96
C THR A 79 1.57 13.91 7.78
N ASP A 80 1.43 14.23 9.07
CA ASP A 80 2.55 14.62 9.93
C ASP A 80 3.50 13.44 10.13
N ARG A 81 2.94 12.24 10.35
CA ARG A 81 3.76 11.02 10.45
C ARG A 81 4.49 10.71 9.15
N LEU A 82 3.83 10.85 8.00
CA LEU A 82 4.44 10.65 6.70
C LEU A 82 5.59 11.63 6.45
N VAL A 83 5.37 12.92 6.76
CA VAL A 83 6.39 13.96 6.67
C VAL A 83 7.61 13.57 7.49
N LYS A 84 7.42 13.19 8.76
CA LYS A 84 8.52 12.79 9.64
C LYS A 84 9.36 11.65 9.04
N ILE A 85 8.71 10.58 8.60
CA ILE A 85 9.40 9.42 8.00
C ILE A 85 10.13 9.81 6.70
N ARG A 86 9.53 10.68 5.88
CA ARG A 86 10.15 11.14 4.64
C ARG A 86 11.30 12.12 4.89
N GLN A 87 11.23 12.94 5.93
CA GLN A 87 12.32 13.82 6.36
C GLN A 87 13.54 13.00 6.80
N GLU A 88 13.34 11.94 7.59
CA GLU A 88 14.42 11.01 7.96
C GLU A 88 15.08 10.36 6.73
N ARG A 89 14.29 10.09 5.69
CA ARG A 89 14.80 9.48 4.45
C ARG A 89 15.49 10.47 3.51
N ARG A 90 14.94 11.67 3.34
CA ARG A 90 15.43 12.70 2.39
C ARG A 90 15.00 14.09 2.85
N ALA A 91 15.70 14.59 3.87
CA ALA A 91 15.40 15.86 4.52
C ALA A 91 15.38 17.05 3.54
N GLY A 92 14.49 18.02 3.79
CA GLY A 92 14.45 19.29 3.07
C GLY A 92 14.04 19.21 1.60
N SER A 93 13.48 18.09 1.14
CA SER A 93 13.04 17.90 -0.24
C SER A 93 11.55 18.16 -0.43
N ARG A 94 11.10 18.42 -1.67
CA ARG A 94 9.67 18.48 -1.99
C ARG A 94 8.94 17.21 -1.54
N TYR A 95 9.55 16.05 -1.76
CA TYR A 95 9.04 14.74 -1.34
C TYR A 95 8.71 14.65 0.15
N SER A 96 9.51 15.29 1.02
CA SER A 96 9.33 15.31 2.47
C SER A 96 8.60 16.55 2.98
N SER A 97 8.11 17.42 2.10
CA SER A 97 7.38 18.62 2.49
C SER A 97 5.96 18.28 2.94
N TYR A 98 5.45 19.05 3.91
CA TYR A 98 4.07 18.89 4.39
C TYR A 98 3.05 19.07 3.25
N GLN A 99 3.24 20.10 2.42
CA GLN A 99 2.35 20.38 1.29
C GLN A 99 2.25 19.18 0.33
N GLN A 100 3.39 18.59 -0.05
CA GLN A 100 3.41 17.42 -0.93
C GLN A 100 2.72 16.21 -0.29
N CYS A 101 3.06 15.90 0.98
CA CYS A 101 2.47 14.78 1.69
C CYS A 101 0.95 14.94 1.84
N GLN A 102 0.48 16.15 2.15
CA GLN A 102 -0.95 16.45 2.29
C GLN A 102 -1.69 16.30 0.96
N GLN A 103 -1.11 16.79 -0.14
CA GLN A 103 -1.69 16.66 -1.47
C GLN A 103 -1.81 15.18 -1.88
N GLU A 104 -0.74 14.40 -1.71
CA GLU A 104 -0.75 12.96 -2.01
C GLU A 104 -1.78 12.20 -1.15
N GLN A 105 -1.88 12.51 0.15
CA GLN A 105 -2.86 11.90 1.05
C GLN A 105 -4.31 12.21 0.66
N ARG A 106 -4.60 13.44 0.24
CA ARG A 106 -5.95 13.79 -0.25
C ARG A 106 -6.29 13.07 -1.54
N ALA A 107 -5.35 13.04 -2.50
CA ALA A 107 -5.57 12.38 -3.78
C ALA A 107 -5.79 10.88 -3.62
N ILE A 108 -4.97 10.21 -2.80
CA ILE A 108 -5.09 8.75 -2.60
C ILE A 108 -6.39 8.37 -1.88
N GLN A 109 -6.84 9.17 -0.91
CA GLN A 109 -8.14 8.99 -0.27
C GLN A 109 -9.28 9.15 -1.28
N GLY A 110 -9.18 10.13 -2.18
CA GLY A 110 -10.11 10.31 -3.30
C GLY A 110 -10.22 9.06 -4.16
N ILE A 111 -9.08 8.50 -4.59
CA ILE A 111 -9.04 7.25 -5.36
C ILE A 111 -9.70 6.10 -4.58
N TYR A 112 -9.37 5.93 -3.30
CA TYR A 112 -9.93 4.82 -2.51
C TYR A 112 -11.45 4.93 -2.39
N ILE A 113 -11.98 6.13 -2.12
CA ILE A 113 -13.43 6.37 -2.02
C ILE A 113 -14.10 6.17 -3.38
N THR A 114 -13.60 6.83 -4.43
CA THR A 114 -14.18 6.77 -5.78
C THR A 114 -14.23 5.34 -6.32
N HIS A 115 -13.20 4.54 -6.05
CA HIS A 115 -13.13 3.17 -6.54
C HIS A 115 -13.62 2.12 -5.53
N GLY A 116 -14.01 2.50 -4.32
CA GLY A 116 -14.45 1.55 -3.29
C GLY A 116 -13.36 0.58 -2.86
N ILE A 117 -12.10 1.05 -2.78
CA ILE A 117 -10.96 0.23 -2.35
C ILE A 117 -10.97 0.17 -0.83
N PRO A 118 -11.02 -1.02 -0.20
CA PRO A 118 -10.92 -1.12 1.25
C PRO A 118 -9.56 -0.60 1.70
N SER A 119 -9.55 0.25 2.73
CA SER A 119 -8.32 0.85 3.22
C SER A 119 -8.26 0.90 4.73
N LEU A 120 -7.03 0.95 5.26
CA LEU A 120 -6.75 1.05 6.68
C LEU A 120 -5.81 2.23 6.95
N ASP A 121 -6.13 3.05 7.94
CA ASP A 121 -5.18 4.01 8.52
C ASP A 121 -4.21 3.25 9.43
N VAL A 122 -2.93 3.25 9.05
CA VAL A 122 -1.88 2.49 9.74
C VAL A 122 -0.97 3.37 10.58
N SER A 123 -1.35 4.63 10.81
CA SER A 123 -0.48 5.63 11.44
C SER A 123 0.09 5.14 12.76
N GLU A 124 -0.72 4.62 13.67
CA GLU A 124 -0.27 4.21 15.01
C GLU A 124 -0.23 2.69 15.20
N MET A 125 -0.16 1.93 14.10
CA MET A 125 -0.25 0.46 14.15
C MET A 125 1.11 -0.22 13.97
N SER A 126 1.31 -1.32 14.67
CA SER A 126 2.42 -2.24 14.40
C SER A 126 2.19 -3.03 13.11
N VAL A 127 3.25 -3.62 12.56
CA VAL A 127 3.13 -4.46 11.35
C VAL A 127 2.23 -5.68 11.59
N GLU A 128 2.29 -6.26 12.79
CA GLU A 128 1.43 -7.37 13.20
C GLU A 128 -0.06 -6.98 13.24
N GLU A 129 -0.36 -5.81 13.80
CA GLU A 129 -1.73 -5.29 13.89
C GLU A 129 -2.28 -4.98 12.50
N ILE A 130 -1.49 -4.34 11.63
CA ILE A 130 -1.88 -4.04 10.25
C ILE A 130 -2.23 -5.34 9.52
N ALA A 131 -1.33 -6.33 9.56
CA ALA A 131 -1.54 -7.59 8.87
C ALA A 131 -2.78 -8.33 9.40
N THR A 132 -2.98 -8.35 10.72
CA THR A 132 -4.15 -8.98 11.34
C THR A 132 -5.46 -8.30 10.92
N ARG A 133 -5.50 -6.96 10.90
CA ARG A 133 -6.66 -6.19 10.44
C ARG A 133 -6.95 -6.43 8.96
N ILE A 134 -5.92 -6.47 8.12
CA ILE A 134 -6.07 -6.79 6.68
C ILE A 134 -6.74 -8.15 6.50
N LEU A 135 -6.29 -9.19 7.21
CA LEU A 135 -6.90 -10.52 7.11
C LEU A 135 -8.37 -10.52 7.56
N GLN A 136 -8.70 -9.80 8.64
CA GLN A 136 -10.07 -9.66 9.12
C GLN A 136 -10.97 -8.95 8.11
N MET A 137 -10.50 -7.87 7.50
CA MET A 137 -11.28 -7.07 6.55
C MET A 137 -11.45 -7.75 5.19
N THR A 138 -10.45 -8.54 4.76
CA THR A 138 -10.45 -9.20 3.44
C THR A 138 -10.99 -10.63 3.47
N GLY A 139 -11.05 -11.26 4.65
CA GLY A 139 -11.41 -12.67 4.79
C GLY A 139 -10.37 -13.64 4.23
N LEU A 140 -9.17 -13.15 3.86
CA LEU A 140 -8.08 -13.99 3.36
C LEU A 140 -7.68 -15.03 4.40
N LYS A 141 -7.60 -16.28 3.96
CA LYS A 141 -7.24 -17.41 4.83
C LYS A 141 -5.73 -17.62 4.84
N ARG A 142 -5.20 -17.85 6.05
CA ARG A 142 -3.81 -18.25 6.25
C ARG A 142 -3.51 -19.53 5.48
N ARG A 143 -2.32 -19.62 4.88
CA ARG A 143 -1.87 -20.79 4.11
C ARG A 143 -0.68 -21.51 4.74
N ILE A 144 -0.31 -21.13 5.97
CA ILE A 144 0.72 -21.82 6.72
C ILE A 144 0.05 -22.90 7.56
N GLY A 145 0.31 -24.15 7.17
CA GLY A 145 -0.02 -25.40 7.86
C GLY A 145 1.14 -26.35 7.66
#